data_AF-A0A7S2QXC5-F1
#
_entry.id   AF-A0A7S2QXC5-F1
#
_cell.length_a   1.000
_cell.length_b   1.000
_cell.length_c   1.000
_cell.angle_alpha   90.00
_cell.angle_beta   90.00
_cell.angle_gamma   90.00
#
_symmetry.space_group_name_H-M   'P 1'
#
loop_
_entity.id
_entity.type
_entity.pdbx_description
1 polymer ?
#
loop_
_entity_poly.entity_id
_entity_poly.type
_entity_poly.pdbx_seq_one_letter_code
_entity_poly.pdbx_strand_id
1 'polypeptide(L)'
;KQNLRLASDEDASAVLDACEDLVRWCVENYPSPSLGEAERIERVRASDALASVEHDKLKTLLATRAVMRCNKWRDKVTSAASMDIRTFRAFDWVVRAPASASAPAPGDAREPACYAAARVAESTAASAQTVDVKFTLDRR
;
A
#
# COMPACT_ATOMS: atom_id res chain seq x y z
N LYS A 1 3.38 23.04 -11.01
CA LYS A 1 3.10 22.46 -9.67
C LYS A 1 4.37 22.59 -8.86
N GLN A 2 4.38 23.40 -7.81
CA GLN A 2 5.51 23.45 -6.86
C GLN A 2 5.23 22.43 -5.76
N ASN A 3 6.20 21.55 -5.48
CA ASN A 3 6.10 20.62 -4.36
C ASN A 3 6.25 21.40 -3.05
N LEU A 4 5.53 20.96 -2.02
CA LEU A 4 5.66 21.53 -0.68
C LEU A 4 7.11 21.35 -0.23
N ARG A 5 7.79 22.45 0.12
CA ARG A 5 9.13 22.39 0.70
C ARG A 5 8.98 22.12 2.18
N LEU A 6 9.17 20.87 2.57
CA LEU A 6 9.17 20.46 3.97
C LEU A 6 10.59 20.57 4.53
N ALA A 7 10.69 20.85 5.83
CA ALA A 7 11.96 21.09 6.48
C ALA A 7 12.72 19.79 6.77
N SER A 8 12.00 18.66 6.88
CA SER A 8 12.55 17.34 7.15
C SER A 8 11.70 16.21 6.56
N ASP A 9 12.27 15.00 6.51
CA ASP A 9 11.53 13.78 6.17
C ASP A 9 10.51 13.41 7.27
N GLU A 10 10.78 13.75 8.53
CA GLU A 10 9.85 13.57 9.65
C GLU A 10 8.57 14.40 9.45
N ASP A 11 8.72 15.65 9.02
CA ASP A 11 7.58 16.52 8.66
C ASP A 11 6.80 15.93 7.47
N ALA A 12 7.50 15.30 6.51
CA ALA A 12 6.85 14.65 5.38
C ALA A 12 6.02 13.45 5.80
N SER A 13 6.57 12.59 6.67
CA SER A 13 5.84 11.47 7.26
C SER A 13 4.62 11.96 8.05
N ALA A 14 4.78 12.95 8.93
CA ALA A 14 3.68 13.48 9.73
C ALA A 14 2.54 14.06 8.87
N VAL A 15 2.89 14.76 7.78
CA VAL A 15 1.89 15.29 6.82
C VAL A 15 1.19 14.15 6.06
N LEU A 16 1.92 13.11 5.67
CA LEU A 16 1.34 11.95 4.99
C LEU A 16 0.38 11.19 5.91
N ASP A 17 0.77 10.95 7.17
CA ASP A 17 -0.06 10.28 8.17
C ASP A 17 -1.35 11.06 8.41
N ALA A 18 -1.26 12.38 8.60
CA ALA A 18 -2.44 13.24 8.76
C ALA A 18 -3.35 13.24 7.52
N CYS A 19 -2.77 13.17 6.30
CA CYS A 19 -3.55 13.03 5.07
C CYS A 19 -4.24 11.66 4.98
N GLU A 20 -3.57 10.60 5.41
CA GLU A 20 -4.14 9.25 5.45
C GLU A 20 -5.29 9.17 6.44
N ASP A 21 -5.14 9.74 7.64
CA ASP A 21 -6.18 9.80 8.66
C ASP A 21 -7.44 10.53 8.15
N LEU A 22 -7.27 11.65 7.43
CA LEU A 22 -8.38 12.35 6.79
C LEU A 22 -9.09 11.49 5.75
N VAL A 23 -8.32 10.79 4.89
CA VAL A 23 -8.90 9.91 3.86
C VAL A 23 -9.66 8.76 4.50
N ARG A 24 -9.08 8.13 5.53
CA ARG A 24 -9.69 7.02 6.28
C ARG A 24 -10.98 7.46 6.95
N TRP A 25 -10.95 8.56 7.69
CA TRP A 25 -12.13 9.15 8.31
C TRP A 25 -13.22 9.45 7.28
N CYS A 26 -12.85 10.01 6.12
CA CYS A 26 -13.80 10.29 5.05
C CYS A 26 -14.43 9.02 4.49
N VAL A 27 -13.66 7.94 4.26
CA VAL A 27 -14.22 6.68 3.74
C VAL A 27 -15.23 6.07 4.70
N GLU A 28 -14.96 6.13 6.01
CA GLU A 28 -15.77 5.51 7.06
C GLU A 28 -16.99 6.35 7.47
N ASN A 29 -16.81 7.67 7.56
CA ASN A 29 -17.77 8.59 8.19
C ASN A 29 -18.35 9.62 7.21
N TYR A 30 -18.22 9.40 5.89
CA TYR A 30 -18.61 10.41 4.91
C TYR A 30 -20.05 10.91 5.13
N PRO A 31 -20.28 12.24 5.16
CA PRO A 31 -21.62 12.79 5.28
C PRO A 31 -22.56 12.31 4.17
N SER A 32 -23.82 12.04 4.53
CA SER A 32 -24.83 11.57 3.57
C SER A 32 -24.88 12.43 2.31
N PRO A 33 -24.98 11.83 1.11
CA PRO A 33 -25.13 12.58 -0.14
C PRO A 33 -26.44 13.39 -0.19
N SER A 34 -27.41 13.09 0.68
CA SER A 34 -28.65 13.87 0.84
C SER A 34 -28.44 15.26 1.45
N LEU A 35 -27.29 15.50 2.10
CA LEU A 35 -26.96 16.80 2.68
C LEU A 35 -26.44 17.75 1.59
N GLY A 36 -26.70 19.04 1.76
CA GLY A 36 -26.14 20.08 0.90
C GLY A 36 -24.61 20.10 0.98
N GLU A 37 -23.95 20.53 -0.10
CA GLU A 37 -22.48 20.51 -0.17
C GLU A 37 -21.82 21.30 0.98
N ALA A 38 -22.35 22.48 1.30
CA ALA A 38 -21.83 23.30 2.40
C ALA A 38 -21.93 22.59 3.76
N GLU A 39 -23.03 21.87 4.00
CA GLU A 39 -23.20 21.10 5.24
C GLU A 39 -22.23 19.92 5.30
N ARG A 40 -22.00 19.23 4.17
CA ARG A 40 -20.99 18.17 4.10
C ARG A 40 -19.60 18.72 4.39
N ILE A 41 -19.24 19.86 3.80
CA ILE A 41 -17.94 20.51 4.03
C ILE A 41 -17.77 20.85 5.50
N GLU A 42 -18.77 21.46 6.14
CA GLU A 42 -18.68 21.80 7.57
C GLU A 42 -18.57 20.56 8.47
N ARG A 43 -19.25 19.46 8.15
CA ARG A 43 -19.07 18.19 8.88
C ARG A 43 -17.67 17.61 8.74
N VAL A 44 -17.08 17.63 7.54
CA VAL A 44 -15.68 17.20 7.36
C VAL A 44 -14.74 18.16 8.08
N ARG A 45 -14.98 19.47 8.01
CA ARG A 45 -14.20 20.50 8.69
C ARG A 45 -14.18 20.30 10.21
N ALA A 46 -15.30 19.88 10.78
CA ALA A 46 -15.45 19.61 12.22
C ALA A 46 -14.95 18.22 12.65
N SER A 47 -14.39 17.40 11.76
CA SER A 47 -13.89 16.07 12.09
C SER A 47 -12.65 16.09 12.99
N ASP A 48 -12.50 15.04 13.79
CA ASP A 48 -11.30 14.83 14.61
C ASP A 48 -10.03 14.73 13.75
N ALA A 49 -10.15 14.24 12.50
CA ALA A 49 -9.05 14.17 11.54
C ALA A 49 -8.49 15.55 11.13
N LEU A 50 -9.26 16.63 11.32
CA LEU A 50 -8.81 18.01 11.09
C LEU A 50 -8.69 18.81 12.39
N ALA A 51 -8.79 18.17 13.57
CA ALA A 51 -8.71 18.86 14.85
C ALA A 51 -7.35 19.56 15.05
N SER A 52 -6.27 18.94 14.60
CA SER A 52 -4.91 19.49 14.68
C SER A 52 -4.58 20.58 13.66
N VAL A 53 -5.43 20.79 12.65
CA VAL A 53 -5.22 21.84 11.63
C VAL A 53 -5.75 23.17 12.14
N GLU A 54 -4.86 24.01 12.67
CA GLU A 54 -5.23 25.33 13.22
C GLU A 54 -5.56 26.36 12.12
N HIS A 55 -4.95 26.24 10.94
CA HIS A 55 -5.11 27.24 9.89
C HIS A 55 -6.45 27.10 9.16
N ASP A 56 -7.42 27.96 9.48
CA ASP A 56 -8.80 27.88 8.97
C ASP A 56 -8.93 27.74 7.46
N LYS A 57 -8.21 28.54 6.66
CA LYS A 57 -8.30 28.43 5.20
C LYS A 57 -7.81 27.08 4.67
N LEU A 58 -6.78 26.51 5.32
CA LEU A 58 -6.25 25.20 4.95
C LEU A 58 -7.27 24.12 5.33
N LYS A 59 -7.85 24.22 6.53
CA LYS A 59 -8.92 23.34 7.01
C LYS A 59 -10.10 23.32 6.05
N THR A 60 -10.57 24.49 5.60
CA THR A 60 -11.63 24.61 4.59
C THR A 60 -11.22 23.99 3.26
N LEU A 61 -10.01 24.28 2.76
CA LEU A 61 -9.53 23.70 1.50
C LEU A 61 -9.45 22.16 1.54
N LEU A 62 -8.98 21.60 2.66
CA LEU A 62 -8.92 20.16 2.88
C LEU A 62 -10.31 19.54 2.92
N ALA A 63 -11.24 20.14 3.68
CA ALA A 63 -12.63 19.69 3.76
C ALA A 63 -13.34 19.73 2.39
N THR A 64 -13.19 20.82 1.63
CA THR A 64 -13.74 20.93 0.27
C THR A 64 -13.17 19.85 -0.65
N ARG A 65 -11.86 19.63 -0.63
CA ARG A 65 -11.22 18.58 -1.46
C ARG A 65 -11.67 17.19 -1.06
N ALA A 66 -11.80 16.92 0.22
CA ALA A 66 -12.29 15.66 0.74
C ALA A 66 -13.72 15.39 0.25
N VAL A 67 -14.62 16.38 0.35
CA VAL A 67 -15.99 16.28 -0.19
C VAL A 67 -15.99 15.96 -1.69
N MET A 68 -15.15 16.62 -2.49
CA MET A 68 -15.05 16.35 -3.93
C MET A 68 -14.48 14.96 -4.28
N ARG A 69 -13.68 14.36 -3.40
CA ARG A 69 -12.92 13.12 -3.70
C ARG A 69 -13.44 11.89 -3.01
N CYS A 70 -14.25 12.02 -1.96
CA CYS A 70 -14.62 10.90 -1.11
C CYS A 70 -15.34 9.78 -1.87
N ASN A 71 -16.23 10.11 -2.81
CA ASN A 71 -16.88 9.07 -3.63
C ASN A 71 -15.85 8.22 -4.37
N LYS A 72 -14.86 8.87 -5.00
CA LYS A 72 -13.78 8.17 -5.70
C LYS A 72 -12.91 7.34 -4.76
N TRP A 73 -12.68 7.79 -3.53
CA TRP A 73 -11.94 7.00 -2.54
C TRP A 73 -12.73 5.77 -2.10
N ARG A 74 -14.02 5.93 -1.80
CA ARG A 74 -14.91 4.81 -1.45
C ARG A 74 -15.00 3.80 -2.59
N ASP A 75 -15.19 4.26 -3.83
CA ASP A 75 -15.21 3.37 -5.00
C ASP A 75 -13.90 2.57 -5.13
N LYS A 76 -12.75 3.21 -4.89
CA LYS A 76 -11.46 2.54 -4.91
C LYS A 76 -11.32 1.50 -3.79
N VAL A 77 -11.80 1.82 -2.58
CA VAL A 77 -11.78 0.89 -1.44
C VAL A 77 -12.69 -0.30 -1.73
N THR A 78 -13.90 -0.08 -2.25
CA THR A 78 -14.82 -1.15 -2.66
C THR A 78 -14.22 -2.01 -3.76
N SER A 79 -13.64 -1.39 -4.81
CA SER A 79 -12.97 -2.13 -5.87
C SER A 79 -11.78 -2.93 -5.33
N ALA A 80 -10.94 -2.35 -4.47
CA ALA A 80 -9.81 -3.05 -3.86
C ALA A 80 -10.26 -4.22 -2.97
N ALA A 81 -11.34 -4.05 -2.21
CA ALA A 81 -11.93 -5.10 -1.40
C ALA A 81 -12.49 -6.26 -2.24
N SER A 82 -12.89 -6.00 -3.47
CA SER A 82 -13.33 -7.03 -4.43
C SER A 82 -12.20 -7.70 -5.21
N MET A 83 -10.95 -7.22 -5.09
CA MET A 83 -9.81 -7.82 -5.77
C MET A 83 -9.24 -8.98 -4.95
N ASP A 84 -8.87 -10.06 -5.63
CA ASP A 84 -8.15 -11.17 -5.01
C ASP A 84 -6.77 -10.69 -4.54
N ILE A 85 -6.54 -10.74 -3.23
CA ILE A 85 -5.28 -10.30 -2.63
C ILE A 85 -4.32 -11.49 -2.62
N ARG A 86 -3.23 -11.40 -3.38
CA ARG A 86 -2.07 -12.28 -3.23
C ARG A 86 -1.13 -11.67 -2.22
N THR A 87 -1.13 -12.21 -1.00
CA THR A 87 -0.18 -11.80 0.05
C THR A 87 1.02 -12.72 0.04
N PHE A 88 2.20 -12.12 -0.03
CA PHE A 88 3.46 -12.83 0.15
C PHE A 88 3.65 -13.15 1.64
N ARG A 89 3.68 -14.43 2.03
CA ARG A 89 3.75 -14.81 3.46
C ARG A 89 5.15 -15.18 3.92
N ALA A 90 5.93 -15.86 3.10
CA ALA A 90 7.28 -16.27 3.44
C ALA A 90 8.15 -16.42 2.18
N PHE A 91 9.42 -16.06 2.32
CA PHE A 91 10.45 -16.23 1.30
C PHE A 91 11.56 -17.12 1.86
N ASP A 92 11.78 -18.26 1.25
CA ASP A 92 12.90 -19.15 1.57
C ASP A 92 13.82 -19.24 0.36
N TRP A 93 15.12 -19.11 0.55
CA TRP A 93 16.09 -19.25 -0.54
C TRP A 93 17.26 -20.13 -0.11
N VAL A 94 17.85 -20.83 -1.07
CA VAL A 94 19.03 -21.66 -0.87
C VAL A 94 19.96 -21.50 -2.08
N VAL A 95 21.22 -21.16 -1.81
CA VAL A 95 22.27 -21.21 -2.82
C VAL A 95 22.91 -22.59 -2.76
N ARG A 96 22.84 -23.33 -3.87
CA ARG A 96 23.57 -24.59 -4.02
C ARG A 96 24.82 -24.33 -4.84
N ALA A 97 25.96 -24.33 -4.17
CA ALA A 97 27.22 -24.55 -4.86
C ALA A 97 27.30 -26.04 -5.25
N PRO A 98 27.79 -26.37 -6.45
CA PRO A 98 28.12 -27.76 -6.75
C PRO A 98 29.14 -28.24 -5.73
N ALA A 99 28.90 -29.42 -5.16
CA ALA A 99 29.88 -30.05 -4.29
C ALA A 99 31.19 -30.17 -5.08
N SER A 100 32.26 -29.57 -4.54
CA SER A 100 33.61 -29.78 -5.04
C SER A 100 34.02 -31.22 -4.73
N ALA A 101 33.51 -32.16 -5.52
CA ALA A 101 34.11 -33.46 -5.67
C ALA A 101 35.16 -33.29 -6.77
N SER A 102 36.43 -33.35 -6.37
CA SER A 102 37.63 -33.57 -7.17
C SER A 102 37.50 -33.29 -8.67
N ALA A 103 38.06 -32.15 -9.11
CA ALA A 103 38.29 -31.75 -10.50
C ALA A 103 37.22 -32.22 -11.51
N PRO A 104 36.19 -31.42 -11.81
CA PRO A 104 35.26 -31.75 -12.89
C PRO A 104 36.05 -31.93 -14.19
N ALA A 105 35.67 -32.94 -14.98
CA ALA A 105 36.19 -33.12 -16.33
C ALA A 105 36.01 -31.81 -17.13
N PRO A 106 36.95 -31.47 -18.05
CA PRO A 106 36.82 -30.27 -18.85
C PRO A 106 35.50 -30.31 -19.65
N GLY A 107 34.53 -29.49 -19.24
CA GLY A 107 33.17 -29.45 -19.79
C GLY A 107 32.04 -29.49 -18.74
N ASP A 108 32.32 -29.90 -17.50
CA ASP A 108 31.29 -30.19 -16.46
C ASP A 108 31.33 -29.22 -15.25
N ALA A 109 31.80 -27.99 -15.45
CA ALA A 109 31.70 -26.96 -14.42
C ALA A 109 30.24 -26.52 -14.27
N ARG A 110 29.48 -27.16 -13.38
CA ARG A 110 28.18 -26.63 -12.94
C ARG A 110 28.42 -25.29 -12.26
N GLU A 111 27.76 -24.25 -12.73
CA GLU A 111 27.79 -22.94 -12.08
C GLU A 111 26.97 -22.98 -10.77
N PRO A 112 27.33 -22.19 -9.75
CA PRO A 112 26.53 -22.06 -8.55
C PRO A 112 25.16 -21.47 -8.90
N ALA A 113 24.09 -22.21 -8.57
CA ALA A 113 22.72 -21.80 -8.83
C ALA A 113 22.04 -21.37 -7.52
N CYS A 114 21.32 -20.25 -7.59
CA CYS A 114 20.45 -19.79 -6.50
C CYS A 114 19.03 -20.31 -6.76
N TYR A 115 18.51 -21.10 -5.82
CA TYR A 115 17.14 -21.59 -5.84
C TYR A 115 16.33 -20.82 -4.80
N ALA A 116 15.22 -20.23 -5.21
CA ALA A 116 14.32 -19.52 -4.32
C ALA A 116 12.93 -20.16 -4.35
N ALA A 117 12.28 -20.18 -3.19
CA ALA A 117 10.91 -20.61 -3.00
C ALA A 117 10.14 -19.50 -2.27
N ALA A 118 9.00 -19.14 -2.81
CA ALA A 118 8.10 -18.16 -2.23
C ALA A 118 6.81 -18.87 -1.83
N ARG A 119 6.39 -18.72 -0.58
CA ARG A 119 5.07 -19.13 -0.13
C ARG A 119 4.11 -17.96 -0.26
N VAL A 120 3.24 -18.03 -1.26
CA VAL A 120 2.23 -17.01 -1.55
C VAL A 120 0.89 -17.50 -1.00
N ALA A 121 0.26 -16.70 -0.14
CA ALA A 121 -1.12 -16.92 0.22
C ALA A 121 -2.02 -16.11 -0.73
N GLU A 122 -2.83 -16.83 -1.49
CA GLU A 122 -3.89 -16.25 -2.29
C GLU A 122 -5.16 -16.26 -1.44
N SER A 123 -5.69 -15.08 -1.14
CA SER A 123 -6.97 -14.94 -0.45
C SER A 123 -7.95 -14.29 -1.41
N THR A 124 -8.99 -15.05 -1.75
CA THR A 124 -10.21 -14.52 -2.37
C THR A 124 -11.25 -14.26 -1.28
N ALA A 125 -12.35 -13.59 -1.61
CA ALA A 125 -13.47 -13.42 -0.68
C ALA A 125 -14.13 -14.76 -0.26
N ALA A 126 -13.87 -15.86 -0.99
CA ALA A 126 -14.50 -17.16 -0.78
C ALA A 126 -13.55 -18.27 -0.28
N SER A 127 -12.23 -18.10 -0.41
CA SER A 127 -11.25 -19.12 -0.04
C SER A 127 -9.85 -18.53 0.19
N ALA A 128 -9.07 -19.19 1.06
CA ALA A 128 -7.65 -18.91 1.24
C ALA A 128 -6.85 -20.16 0.87
N GLN A 129 -5.96 -20.03 -0.11
CA GLN A 129 -5.04 -21.08 -0.53
C GLN A 129 -3.61 -20.60 -0.37
N THR A 130 -2.70 -21.52 -0.06
CA THR A 130 -1.27 -21.24 -0.03
C THR A 130 -0.59 -22.01 -1.16
N VAL A 131 0.20 -21.31 -1.96
CA VAL A 131 0.91 -21.85 -3.13
C VAL A 131 2.41 -21.64 -2.92
N ASP A 132 3.19 -22.72 -3.08
CA ASP A 132 4.65 -22.64 -3.10
C ASP A 132 5.14 -22.41 -4.54
N VAL A 133 5.75 -21.26 -4.80
CA VAL A 133 6.32 -20.88 -6.09
C VAL A 133 7.83 -21.07 -6.06
N LYS A 134 8.37 -21.92 -6.93
CA LYS A 134 9.81 -22.20 -7.02
C LYS A 134 10.42 -21.57 -8.26
N PHE A 135 11.57 -20.92 -8.13
CA PHE A 135 12.28 -20.31 -9.24
C PHE A 135 13.80 -20.38 -9.06
N THR A 136 14.52 -20.43 -10.19
CA THR A 136 15.98 -20.34 -10.25
C THR A 136 16.35 -18.91 -10.61
N LEU A 137 17.28 -18.32 -9.85
CA LEU A 137 17.79 -16.98 -10.10
C LEU A 137 19.15 -17.09 -10.78
N ASP A 138 19.20 -16.74 -12.06
CA ASP A 138 20.44 -16.65 -12.83
C ASP A 138 21.09 -15.28 -12.64
N ARG A 139 22.43 -15.27 -12.56
CA ARG A 139 23.22 -14.04 -12.56
C ARG A 139 23.16 -13.43 -13.97
N ARG A 140 22.44 -12.32 -14.13
CA ARG A 140 22.54 -11.47 -15.33
C ARG A 140 23.78 -10.60 -15.29
#